data_AF-A0A5C8VA89-F1
#
_entry.id   AF-A0A5C8VA89-F1
#
_cell.length_a   1.000
_cell.length_b   1.000
_cell.length_c   1.000
_cell.angle_alpha   90.00
_cell.angle_beta   90.00
_cell.angle_gamma   90.00
#
_symmetry.space_group_name_H-M   'P 1'
#
loop_
_entity.id
_entity.type
_entity.pdbx_description
1 polymer ?
#
loop_
_entity_poly.entity_id
_entity_poly.type
_entity_poly.pdbx_seq_one_letter_code
_entity_poly.pdbx_strand_id
1 'polypeptide(L)' 'MTELEKVEREIATLEESVRSSTRALEDPDLSAEGARQERASIELYRRHLGDLLMKRDDLQSLIGR' A
#
# COMPACT_ATOMS: atom_id res chain seq x y z
N MET A 1 -14.91 0.10 -15.88
CA MET A 1 -13.78 -0.12 -14.95
C MET A 1 -13.66 -1.61 -14.71
N THR A 2 -12.60 -2.20 -15.21
CA THR A 2 -12.23 -3.61 -15.07
C THR A 2 -11.72 -3.89 -13.66
N GLU A 3 -11.68 -5.16 -13.26
CA GLU A 3 -11.06 -5.55 -11.99
C GLU A 3 -9.57 -5.19 -11.94
N LEU A 4 -8.86 -5.23 -13.08
CA LEU A 4 -7.47 -4.81 -13.17
C LEU A 4 -7.31 -3.32 -12.86
N GLU A 5 -8.11 -2.46 -13.47
CA GLU A 5 -8.09 -1.01 -13.22
C GLU A 5 -8.40 -0.67 -11.75
N LYS A 6 -9.30 -1.44 -11.10
CA LYS A 6 -9.59 -1.28 -9.67
C LYS A 6 -8.38 -1.63 -8.81
N VAL A 7 -7.73 -2.77 -9.09
CA VAL A 7 -6.54 -3.22 -8.36
C VAL A 7 -5.38 -2.23 -8.54
N GLU A 8 -5.15 -1.72 -9.74
CA GLU A 8 -4.10 -0.72 -9.99
C GLU A 8 -4.35 0.59 -9.23
N ARG A 9 -5.61 1.04 -9.18
CA ARG A 9 -5.97 2.22 -8.37
C ARG A 9 -5.77 2.00 -6.87
N GLU A 10 -6.10 0.81 -6.38
CA GLU A 10 -5.92 0.44 -4.98
C GLU A 10 -4.43 0.36 -4.60
N ILE A 11 -3.61 -0.23 -5.46
CA ILE A 11 -2.14 -0.24 -5.33
C ILE A 11 -1.62 1.19 -5.20
N ALA A 12 -1.98 2.09 -6.12
CA ALA A 12 -1.53 3.48 -6.09
C ALA A 12 -1.93 4.19 -4.77
N THR A 13 -3.13 3.92 -4.26
CA THR A 13 -3.63 4.48 -3.00
C THR A 13 -2.82 3.98 -1.80
N LEU A 14 -2.48 2.69 -1.75
CA LEU A 14 -1.67 2.12 -0.68
C LEU A 14 -0.21 2.57 -0.75
N GLU A 15 0.36 2.72 -1.95
CA GLU A 15 1.70 3.28 -2.12
C GLU A 15 1.79 4.73 -1.60
N GLU A 16 0.76 5.54 -1.86
CA GLU A 16 0.66 6.89 -1.29
C GLU A 16 0.52 6.84 0.24
N SER A 17 -0.27 5.90 0.77
CA SER A 17 -0.46 5.72 2.21
C SER A 17 0.85 5.33 2.91
N VAL A 18 1.62 4.40 2.34
CA VAL A 18 2.96 4.04 2.83
C VAL A 18 3.88 5.25 2.81
N ARG A 19 3.87 6.03 1.74
CA ARG A 19 4.70 7.24 1.62
C ARG A 19 4.32 8.29 2.67
N SER A 20 3.03 8.48 2.91
CA SER A 20 2.51 9.42 3.91
C SER A 20 2.94 9.02 5.32
N SER A 21 2.70 7.76 5.72
CA SER A 21 3.14 7.25 7.03
C SER A 21 4.65 7.27 7.20
N THR A 22 5.41 7.02 6.12
CA THR A 22 6.88 7.11 6.17
C THR A 22 7.33 8.55 6.44
N ARG A 23 6.70 9.55 5.79
CA ARG A 23 6.97 10.97 6.08
C ARG A 23 6.56 11.37 7.48
N ALA A 24 5.46 10.84 8.01
CA ALA A 24 5.05 11.09 9.39
C ALA A 24 6.13 10.64 10.39
N LEU A 25 6.83 9.54 10.11
CA LEU A 25 7.95 9.06 10.94
C LEU A 25 9.20 9.96 10.88
N GLU A 26 9.29 10.89 9.92
CA GLU A 26 10.36 11.89 9.85
C GLU A 26 10.11 13.10 10.76
N ASP A 27 8.90 13.23 11.31
CA ASP A 27 8.52 14.30 12.23
C ASP A 27 9.22 14.11 13.60
N PRO A 28 10.12 15.03 14.01
CA PRO A 28 10.81 14.94 15.28
C PRO A 28 9.89 15.13 16.50
N ASP A 29 8.71 15.73 16.30
CA ASP A 29 7.71 15.95 17.37
C ASP A 29 6.74 14.77 17.49
N LEU A 30 6.88 13.72 16.66
CA LEU A 30 6.02 12.55 16.72
C LEU A 30 6.24 11.77 18.03
N SER A 31 5.15 11.57 18.78
CA SER A 31 5.19 10.77 19.99
C SER A 31 5.63 9.32 19.72
N ALA A 32 6.22 8.66 20.73
CA ALA A 32 6.61 7.25 20.61
C ALA A 32 5.43 6.32 20.26
N GLU A 33 4.22 6.64 20.73
CA GLU A 33 3.01 5.88 20.40
C GLU A 33 2.57 6.14 18.95
N GLY A 34 2.62 7.40 18.50
CA GLY A 34 2.38 7.75 17.10
C GLY A 34 3.37 7.04 16.17
N ALA A 35 4.65 7.01 16.52
CA ALA A 35 5.67 6.30 15.74
C ALA A 35 5.42 4.78 15.70
N ARG A 36 4.94 4.17 16.80
CA ARG A 36 4.54 2.76 16.81
C ARG A 36 3.34 2.52 15.89
N GLN A 37 2.34 3.39 15.95
CA GLN A 37 1.14 3.30 15.11
C GLN A 37 1.49 3.44 13.63
N GLU A 38 2.29 4.44 13.25
CA GLU A 38 2.71 4.63 11.85
C GLU A 38 3.50 3.43 11.32
N ARG A 39 4.39 2.83 12.13
CA ARG A 39 5.10 1.61 11.76
C ARG A 39 4.16 0.43 11.54
N ALA A 40 3.17 0.25 12.42
CA ALA A 40 2.17 -0.80 12.27
C ALA A 40 1.30 -0.59 11.02
N SER A 41 0.91 0.65 10.73
CA SER A 41 0.20 1.02 9.50
C SER A 41 1.02 0.68 8.25
N ILE A 42 2.30 1.05 8.22
CA ILE A 42 3.21 0.74 7.10
C ILE A 42 3.31 -0.77 6.87
N GLU A 43 3.45 -1.56 7.94
CA GLU A 43 3.51 -3.02 7.83
C GLU A 43 2.23 -3.59 7.20
N LEU A 44 1.07 -3.12 7.65
CA LEU A 44 -0.23 -3.52 7.13
C LEU A 44 -0.40 -3.14 5.65
N TYR A 45 -0.06 -1.90 5.28
CA TYR A 45 -0.13 -1.44 3.89
C TYR A 45 0.79 -2.23 2.97
N ARG A 46 2.02 -2.52 3.41
CA ARG A 46 2.98 -3.33 2.63
C ARG A 46 2.50 -4.75 2.41
N ARG A 47 1.87 -5.36 3.43
CA ARG A 47 1.29 -6.69 3.30
C ARG A 47 0.17 -6.69 2.26
N HIS A 48 -0.75 -5.73 2.35
CA HIS A 48 -1.85 -5.60 1.40
C HIS A 48 -1.33 -5.31 -0.03
N LEU A 49 -0.32 -4.46 -0.17
CA LEU A 49 0.34 -4.25 -1.47
C LEU A 49 0.86 -5.55 -2.08
N GLY A 50 1.47 -6.43 -1.27
CA GLY A 50 1.89 -7.76 -1.74
C GLY A 50 0.74 -8.59 -2.32
N ASP A 51 -0.39 -8.62 -1.62
CA ASP A 51 -1.58 -9.37 -2.05
C ASP A 51 -2.17 -8.79 -3.36
N LEU A 52 -2.23 -7.46 -3.49
CA LEU A 52 -2.75 -6.79 -4.68
C LEU A 52 -1.81 -6.92 -5.89
N LEU A 53 -0.49 -6.88 -5.67
CA LEU A 53 0.48 -7.10 -6.75
C LEU A 53 0.35 -8.52 -7.32
N MET A 54 0.21 -9.53 -6.47
CA MET A 54 -0.06 -10.90 -6.92
C MET A 54 -1.37 -10.98 -7.70
N LYS A 55 -2.45 -10.37 -7.19
CA LYS A 55 -3.75 -10.32 -7.89
C LYS A 55 -3.67 -9.60 -9.24
N ARG A 56 -2.90 -8.51 -9.34
CA ARG A 56 -2.68 -7.78 -10.58
C ARG A 56 -2.00 -8.67 -11.61
N ASP A 57 -0.93 -9.35 -11.22
CA ASP A 57 -0.16 -10.21 -12.10
C ASP A 57 -1.02 -11.38 -12.62
N ASP A 58 -1.87 -11.96 -11.77
CA ASP A 58 -2.86 -12.97 -12.16
C ASP A 58 -3.87 -12.41 -13.19
N LEU A 59 -4.42 -11.22 -12.94
CA LEU A 59 -5.36 -10.56 -13.85
C LEU A 59 -4.72 -10.21 -15.20
N GLN A 60 -3.48 -9.73 -15.20
CA GLN A 60 -2.73 -9.43 -16.42
C GLN A 60 -2.46 -10.70 -17.24
N SER A 61 -2.11 -11.81 -16.59
CA SER A 61 -1.93 -13.12 -17.22
C SER A 61 -3.20 -13.63 -17.93
N LEU A 62 -4.38 -13.32 -17.39
CA LEU A 62 -5.67 -13.68 -17.99
C LEU A 62 -6.04 -12.83 -19.21
N ILE A 63 -5.57 -11.59 -19.27
CA ILE A 63 -5.84 -10.67 -20.40
C ILE A 63 -4.83 -10.87 -21.53
N GLY A 64 -3.61 -11.31 -21.21
CA GLY A 64 -2.55 -11.59 -22.19
C GLY A 64 -2.65 -12.95 -22.90
N ARG A 65 -3.71 -13.72 -22.64
CA ARG A 65 -4.06 -14.97 -23.35
C ARG A 65 -5.10 -14.71 -24.43
#